data_AF-A0A661R322-F1
#
_entry.id   AF-A0A661R322-F1
#
_cell.length_a   1.000
_cell.length_b   1.000
_cell.length_c   1.000
_cell.angle_alpha   90.00
_cell.angle_beta   90.00
_cell.angle_gamma   90.00
#
_symmetry.space_group_name_H-M   'P 1'
#
loop_
_entity.id
_entity.type
_entity.pdbx_description
1 polymer ?
#
loop_
_entity_poly.entity_id
_entity_poly.type
_entity_poly.pdbx_seq_one_letter_code
_entity_poly.pdbx_strand_id
1 'polypeptide(L)'
;MDETMEVLKGLFHEKMLLYQELVACLKREHRALFSIDVDTLWKIAEEKESIVSEIEGIRGRILSVLSEASIVHGMDTFSFDLMRVYSLIPGIYRGSFKNVCLSIARLGNEARTHSRENRLFIEECLGFLDDLIAVIADTGRPGGVYDNGDFSGNKGQVNLLLHREV
;
A
#
# COMPACT_ATOMS: atom_id res chain seq x y z
N MET A 1 -15.63 33.89 5.41
CA MET A 1 -14.39 33.26 5.91
C MET A 1 -14.72 32.13 6.87
N ASP A 2 -15.56 32.34 7.90
CA ASP A 2 -16.02 31.25 8.79
C ASP A 2 -16.68 30.08 8.05
N GLU A 3 -17.62 30.37 7.15
CA GLU A 3 -18.32 29.33 6.35
C GLU A 3 -17.36 28.50 5.49
N THR A 4 -16.40 29.16 4.84
CA THR A 4 -15.31 28.51 4.08
C THR A 4 -14.51 27.54 4.95
N MET A 5 -14.21 27.92 6.21
CA MET A 5 -13.44 27.08 7.12
C MET A 5 -14.26 25.89 7.62
N GLU A 6 -15.57 26.03 7.83
CA GLU A 6 -16.44 24.89 8.17
C GLU A 6 -16.58 23.91 6.99
N VAL A 7 -16.73 24.41 5.75
CA VAL A 7 -16.72 23.54 4.55
C VAL A 7 -15.38 22.79 4.44
N LEU A 8 -14.26 23.51 4.58
CA LEU A 8 -12.92 22.91 4.53
C LEU A 8 -12.74 21.85 5.62
N LYS A 9 -13.25 22.10 6.82
CA LYS A 9 -13.21 21.15 7.92
C LYS A 9 -14.04 19.90 7.62
N GLY A 10 -15.22 20.05 7.01
CA GLY A 10 -16.03 18.92 6.54
C GLY A 10 -15.24 18.04 5.57
N LEU A 11 -14.59 18.65 4.57
CA LEU A 11 -13.76 17.94 3.60
C LEU A 11 -12.57 17.20 4.24
N PHE A 12 -11.95 17.76 5.28
CA PHE A 12 -10.88 17.08 6.01
C PHE A 12 -11.41 15.85 6.77
N HIS A 13 -12.59 15.93 7.37
CA HIS A 13 -13.19 14.79 8.06
C HIS A 13 -13.60 13.70 7.07
N GLU A 14 -14.21 14.06 5.95
CA GLU A 14 -14.53 13.13 4.86
C GLU A 14 -13.27 12.44 4.34
N LYS A 15 -12.18 13.20 4.13
CA LYS A 15 -10.87 12.65 3.74
C LYS A 15 -10.36 11.65 4.76
N MET A 16 -10.49 11.96 6.06
CA MET A 16 -10.06 11.08 7.13
C MET A 16 -10.83 9.76 7.10
N LEU A 17 -12.16 9.78 6.90
CA LEU A 17 -12.99 8.58 6.81
C LEU A 17 -12.57 7.70 5.63
N LEU A 18 -12.36 8.27 4.44
CA LEU A 18 -11.87 7.52 3.28
C LEU A 18 -10.51 6.88 3.53
N TYR A 19 -9.61 7.54 4.26
CA TYR A 19 -8.34 6.93 4.66
C TYR A 19 -8.51 5.78 5.65
N GLN A 20 -9.51 5.82 6.54
CA GLN A 20 -9.84 4.70 7.42
C GLN A 20 -10.38 3.50 6.62
N GLU A 21 -11.26 3.77 5.65
CA GLU A 21 -11.79 2.77 4.73
C GLU A 21 -10.68 2.14 3.88
N LEU A 22 -9.78 2.96 3.34
CA LEU A 22 -8.63 2.48 2.58
C LEU A 22 -7.74 1.54 3.41
N VAL A 23 -7.44 1.90 4.66
CA VAL A 23 -6.69 1.04 5.57
C VAL A 23 -7.42 -0.28 5.83
N ALA A 24 -8.73 -0.23 6.05
CA ALA A 24 -9.54 -1.44 6.25
C ALA A 24 -9.57 -2.32 4.99
N CYS A 25 -9.66 -1.72 3.81
CA CYS A 25 -9.59 -2.37 2.51
C CYS A 25 -8.25 -3.09 2.32
N LEU A 26 -7.12 -2.42 2.57
CA LEU A 26 -5.78 -3.01 2.47
C LEU A 26 -5.55 -4.15 3.47
N LYS A 27 -6.11 -4.05 4.68
CA LYS A 27 -6.08 -5.16 5.66
C LYS A 27 -6.90 -6.36 5.20
N ARG A 28 -8.02 -6.15 4.49
CA ARG A 28 -8.80 -7.23 3.87
C ARG A 28 -8.03 -7.85 2.71
N GLU A 29 -7.38 -7.02 1.89
CA GLU A 29 -6.54 -7.46 0.77
C GLU A 29 -5.46 -8.42 1.28
N HIS A 30 -4.78 -8.08 2.37
CA HIS A 30 -3.77 -8.94 2.99
C HIS A 30 -4.32 -10.33 3.34
N ARG A 31 -5.53 -10.39 3.92
CA ARG A 31 -6.17 -11.67 4.28
C ARG A 31 -6.57 -12.48 3.04
N ALA A 32 -7.11 -11.82 2.02
CA ALA A 32 -7.52 -12.46 0.78
C ALA A 32 -6.31 -13.00 -0.01
N LEU A 33 -5.19 -12.27 0.01
CA LEU A 33 -3.90 -12.73 -0.54
C LEU A 33 -3.42 -13.98 0.19
N PHE A 34 -3.45 -13.97 1.52
CA PHE A 34 -3.05 -15.13 2.32
C PHE A 34 -3.91 -16.36 2.06
N SER A 35 -5.22 -16.19 1.86
CA SER A 35 -6.14 -17.30 1.55
C SER A 35 -6.22 -17.65 0.05
N ILE A 36 -5.48 -16.96 -0.82
CA ILE A 36 -5.53 -17.11 -2.28
C ILE A 36 -6.99 -17.01 -2.80
N ASP A 37 -7.76 -16.07 -2.23
CA ASP A 37 -9.15 -15.83 -2.62
C ASP A 37 -9.21 -14.79 -3.75
N VAL A 38 -9.09 -15.29 -4.98
CA VAL A 38 -9.03 -14.46 -6.20
C VAL A 38 -10.32 -13.65 -6.42
N ASP A 39 -11.49 -14.22 -6.13
CA ASP A 39 -12.77 -13.52 -6.31
C ASP A 39 -12.91 -12.33 -5.36
N THR A 40 -12.46 -12.50 -4.11
CA THR A 40 -12.43 -11.41 -3.14
C THR A 40 -11.37 -10.36 -3.50
N LEU A 41 -10.22 -10.76 -4.06
CA LEU A 41 -9.18 -9.82 -4.50
C LEU A 41 -9.67 -8.88 -5.60
N TRP A 42 -10.46 -9.37 -6.57
CA TRP A 42 -11.04 -8.52 -7.62
C TRP A 42 -11.96 -7.44 -7.05
N LYS A 43 -12.88 -7.83 -6.15
CA LYS A 43 -13.78 -6.87 -5.49
C LYS A 43 -13.02 -5.83 -4.66
N ILE A 44 -11.98 -6.27 -3.96
CA ILE A 44 -11.10 -5.39 -3.18
C ILE A 44 -10.34 -4.42 -4.09
N ALA A 45 -9.90 -4.86 -5.27
CA ALA A 45 -9.22 -4.00 -6.22
C ALA A 45 -10.14 -2.87 -6.74
N GLU A 46 -11.39 -3.20 -7.09
CA GLU A 46 -12.40 -2.21 -7.49
C GLU A 46 -12.72 -1.22 -6.36
N GLU A 47 -12.91 -1.72 -5.15
CA GLU A 47 -13.18 -0.89 -3.97
C GLU A 47 -12.01 0.06 -3.67
N LYS A 48 -10.77 -0.45 -3.72
CA LYS A 48 -9.55 0.33 -3.53
C LYS A 48 -9.44 1.46 -4.54
N GLU A 49 -9.73 1.18 -5.81
CA GLU A 49 -9.73 2.18 -6.89
C GLU A 49 -10.79 3.27 -6.64
N SER A 50 -12.01 2.87 -6.26
CA SER A 50 -13.09 3.81 -5.90
C SER A 50 -12.67 4.75 -4.77
N ILE A 51 -12.15 4.21 -3.67
CA ILE A 51 -11.72 5.00 -2.52
C ILE A 51 -10.59 5.97 -2.90
N VAL A 52 -9.62 5.53 -3.71
CA VAL A 52 -8.51 6.39 -4.16
C VAL A 52 -9.04 7.53 -5.04
N SER A 53 -9.93 7.24 -5.98
CA SER A 53 -10.59 8.24 -6.82
C SER A 53 -11.38 9.26 -5.98
N GLU A 54 -12.11 8.82 -4.96
CA GLU A 54 -12.82 9.72 -4.05
C GLU A 54 -11.86 10.61 -3.26
N ILE A 55 -10.75 10.06 -2.76
CA ILE A 55 -9.68 10.81 -2.07
C ILE A 55 -9.09 11.90 -2.97
N GLU A 56 -8.92 11.63 -4.27
CA GLU A 56 -8.49 12.60 -5.27
C GLU A 56 -9.56 13.67 -5.53
N GLY A 57 -10.84 13.27 -5.62
CA GLY A 57 -11.97 14.20 -5.68
C GLY A 57 -11.98 15.16 -4.49
N ILE A 58 -11.73 14.67 -3.27
CA ILE A 58 -11.62 15.52 -2.07
C ILE A 58 -10.48 16.52 -2.19
N ARG A 59 -9.31 16.09 -2.70
CA ARG A 59 -8.17 16.99 -2.92
C ARG A 59 -8.56 18.13 -3.86
N GLY A 60 -9.22 17.82 -4.97
CA GLY A 60 -9.74 18.82 -5.91
C GLY A 60 -10.70 19.81 -5.25
N ARG A 61 -11.68 19.30 -4.49
CA ARG A 61 -12.65 20.14 -3.74
C ARG A 61 -11.96 21.06 -2.72
N ILE A 62 -10.98 20.55 -1.98
CA ILE A 62 -10.19 21.36 -1.02
C ILE A 62 -9.50 22.52 -1.74
N LEU A 63 -8.85 22.24 -2.88
CA LEU A 63 -8.17 23.27 -3.66
C LEU A 63 -9.15 24.29 -4.27
N SER A 64 -10.34 23.85 -4.69
CA SER A 64 -11.41 24.75 -5.16
C SER A 64 -11.84 25.71 -4.06
N VAL A 65 -12.11 25.20 -2.85
CA VAL A 65 -12.50 26.03 -1.69
C VAL A 65 -11.42 27.07 -1.35
N LEU A 66 -10.14 26.70 -1.45
CA LEU A 66 -9.03 27.65 -1.25
C LEU A 66 -8.99 28.71 -2.36
N SER A 67 -9.17 28.30 -3.62
CA SER A 67 -9.20 29.21 -4.77
C SER A 67 -10.36 30.20 -4.70
N GLU A 68 -11.56 29.73 -4.35
CA GLU A 68 -12.76 30.55 -4.14
C GLU A 68 -12.57 31.57 -3.00
N ALA A 69 -11.81 31.18 -1.97
CA ALA A 69 -11.40 32.08 -0.89
C ALA A 69 -10.25 33.04 -1.26
N SER A 70 -9.82 33.05 -2.54
CA SER A 70 -8.67 33.83 -3.04
C SER A 70 -7.34 33.51 -2.35
N ILE A 71 -7.18 32.29 -1.84
CA ILE A 71 -5.94 31.82 -1.21
C ILE A 71 -5.06 31.18 -2.29
N VAL A 72 -3.93 31.84 -2.58
CA VAL A 72 -2.93 31.31 -3.53
C VAL A 72 -2.23 30.11 -2.91
N HIS A 73 -2.49 28.92 -3.44
CA HIS A 73 -1.92 27.67 -2.93
C HIS A 73 -0.85 27.07 -3.84
N GLY A 74 -0.90 27.30 -5.16
CA GLY A 74 0.10 26.82 -6.12
C GLY A 74 0.25 25.29 -6.13
N MET A 75 -0.87 24.59 -6.04
CA MET A 75 -0.97 23.13 -6.03
C MET A 75 -2.05 22.69 -7.01
N ASP A 76 -1.91 21.50 -7.57
CA ASP A 76 -2.98 20.77 -8.24
C ASP A 76 -3.34 19.50 -7.43
N THR A 77 -4.28 18.72 -7.94
CA THR A 77 -4.78 17.50 -7.29
C THR A 77 -3.67 16.46 -7.06
N PHE A 78 -2.67 16.38 -7.94
CA PHE A 78 -1.55 15.43 -7.87
C PHE A 78 -0.43 15.93 -6.97
N SER A 79 -0.17 17.24 -6.97
CA SER A 79 0.82 17.89 -6.13
C SER A 79 0.29 18.25 -4.73
N PHE A 80 -0.89 17.73 -4.36
CA PHE A 80 -1.57 18.07 -3.12
C PHE A 80 -0.73 17.68 -1.90
N ASP A 81 -0.46 18.66 -1.04
CA ASP A 81 0.21 18.45 0.24
C ASP A 81 -0.65 18.93 1.42
N LEU A 82 -0.99 18.00 2.31
CA LEU A 82 -1.87 18.27 3.45
C LEU A 82 -1.27 19.30 4.42
N MET A 83 0.05 19.26 4.63
CA MET A 83 0.73 20.14 5.58
C MET A 83 0.82 21.56 5.04
N ARG A 84 1.02 21.71 3.73
CA ARG A 84 0.94 22.99 3.02
C ARG A 84 -0.46 23.57 3.10
N VAL A 85 -1.51 22.78 2.84
CA VAL A 85 -2.89 23.24 3.05
C VAL A 85 -3.11 23.69 4.50
N TYR A 86 -2.70 22.89 5.48
CA TYR A 86 -2.82 23.25 6.90
C TYR A 86 -2.08 24.56 7.25
N SER A 87 -0.93 24.81 6.63
CA SER A 87 -0.18 26.06 6.84
C SER A 87 -0.90 27.31 6.33
N LEU A 88 -1.74 27.16 5.29
CA LEU A 88 -2.56 28.24 4.71
C LEU A 88 -3.79 28.58 5.57
N ILE A 89 -4.15 27.72 6.53
CA ILE A 89 -5.27 27.96 7.44
C ILE A 89 -4.90 29.07 8.44
N PRO A 90 -5.76 30.09 8.63
CA PRO A 90 -5.54 31.14 9.62
C PRO A 90 -5.37 30.57 11.04
N GLY A 91 -4.46 31.14 11.81
CA GLY A 91 -4.06 30.62 13.13
C GLY A 91 -5.22 30.37 14.10
N ILE A 92 -6.27 31.20 14.04
CA ILE A 92 -7.47 31.08 14.89
C ILE A 92 -8.23 29.77 14.67
N TYR A 93 -8.21 29.19 13.47
CA TYR A 93 -8.88 27.92 13.16
C TYR A 93 -7.94 26.72 13.24
N ARG A 94 -6.61 26.90 13.22
CA ARG A 94 -5.66 25.76 13.17
C ARG A 94 -5.90 24.71 14.26
N GLY A 95 -6.33 25.14 15.45
CA GLY A 95 -6.67 24.23 16.55
C GLY A 95 -7.73 23.19 16.16
N SER A 96 -8.76 23.56 15.39
CA SER A 96 -9.84 22.64 14.98
C SER A 96 -9.40 21.67 13.88
N PHE A 97 -8.34 21.99 13.14
CA PHE A 97 -7.81 21.14 12.06
C PHE A 97 -6.67 20.21 12.52
N LYS A 98 -5.99 20.55 13.63
CA LYS A 98 -4.79 19.84 14.07
C LYS A 98 -5.01 18.33 14.20
N ASN A 99 -6.06 17.92 14.91
CA ASN A 99 -6.31 16.50 15.16
C ASN A 99 -6.61 15.74 13.87
N VAL A 100 -7.50 16.26 13.02
CA VAL A 100 -7.85 15.62 11.75
C VAL A 100 -6.64 15.53 10.80
N CYS A 101 -5.78 16.55 10.76
CA CYS A 101 -4.54 16.51 9.97
C CYS A 101 -3.60 15.40 10.44
N LEU A 102 -3.39 15.29 11.75
CA LEU A 102 -2.55 14.24 12.34
C LEU A 102 -3.13 12.85 12.08
N SER A 103 -4.46 12.71 12.19
CA SER A 103 -5.15 11.44 11.88
C SER A 103 -4.99 11.05 10.41
N ILE A 104 -5.20 11.97 9.48
CA ILE A 104 -4.98 11.71 8.04
C ILE A 104 -3.52 11.33 7.78
N ALA A 105 -2.56 12.05 8.36
CA ALA A 105 -1.14 11.76 8.18
C ALA A 105 -0.78 10.35 8.69
N ARG A 106 -1.29 9.97 9.87
CA ARG A 106 -1.12 8.64 10.45
C ARG A 106 -1.73 7.56 9.56
N LEU A 107 -3.00 7.71 9.17
CA LEU A 107 -3.71 6.75 8.33
C LEU A 107 -3.06 6.62 6.95
N GLY A 108 -2.58 7.73 6.37
CA GLY A 108 -1.84 7.70 5.12
C GLY A 108 -0.52 6.92 5.23
N ASN A 109 0.16 6.99 6.37
CA ASN A 109 1.33 6.15 6.63
C ASN A 109 0.94 4.67 6.79
N GLU A 110 -0.13 4.38 7.53
CA GLU A 110 -0.63 3.01 7.71
C GLU A 110 -1.05 2.37 6.37
N ALA A 111 -1.76 3.10 5.53
CA ALA A 111 -2.13 2.65 4.18
C ALA A 111 -0.89 2.36 3.32
N ARG A 112 0.14 3.21 3.36
CA ARG A 112 1.41 2.95 2.66
C ARG A 112 2.10 1.69 3.16
N THR A 113 2.12 1.48 4.47
CA THR A 113 2.72 0.29 5.08
C THR A 113 2.01 -0.97 4.60
N HIS A 114 0.68 -1.05 4.71
CA HIS A 114 -0.06 -2.23 4.26
C HIS A 114 0.01 -2.45 2.75
N SER A 115 -0.05 -1.38 1.95
CA SER A 115 0.13 -1.51 0.50
C SER A 115 1.49 -2.09 0.14
N ARG A 116 2.56 -1.69 0.86
CA ARG A 116 3.91 -2.25 0.68
C ARG A 116 3.97 -3.71 1.11
N GLU A 117 3.40 -4.05 2.25
CA GLU A 117 3.36 -5.43 2.76
C GLU A 117 2.62 -6.36 1.79
N ASN A 118 1.45 -5.94 1.30
CA ASN A 118 0.66 -6.71 0.33
C ASN A 118 1.44 -6.92 -0.97
N ARG A 119 2.12 -5.88 -1.46
CA ARG A 119 2.96 -5.98 -2.64
C ARG A 119 4.12 -6.96 -2.45
N LEU A 120 4.85 -6.86 -1.34
CA LEU A 120 5.96 -7.76 -1.04
C LEU A 120 5.50 -9.21 -0.96
N PHE A 121 4.35 -9.45 -0.31
CA PHE A 121 3.76 -10.78 -0.24
C PHE A 121 3.44 -11.36 -1.63
N ILE A 122 2.86 -10.56 -2.54
CA ILE A 122 2.59 -10.98 -3.91
C ILE A 122 3.90 -11.32 -4.64
N GLU A 123 4.92 -10.46 -4.52
CA GLU A 123 6.23 -10.66 -5.16
C GLU A 123 6.90 -11.95 -4.65
N GLU A 124 6.83 -12.24 -3.34
CA GLU A 124 7.33 -13.48 -2.74
C GLU A 124 6.56 -14.71 -3.23
N CYS A 125 5.23 -14.66 -3.28
CA CYS A 125 4.41 -15.76 -3.79
C CYS A 125 4.70 -16.08 -5.26
N LEU A 126 4.83 -15.06 -6.11
CA LEU A 126 5.14 -15.26 -7.53
C LEU A 126 6.55 -15.82 -7.72
N GLY A 127 7.54 -15.33 -6.97
CA GLY A 127 8.90 -15.88 -7.00
C GLY A 127 8.94 -17.36 -6.60
N PHE A 128 8.20 -17.75 -5.57
CA PHE A 128 8.07 -19.16 -5.18
C PHE A 128 7.43 -20.03 -6.28
N LEU A 129 6.40 -19.50 -6.96
CA LEU A 129 5.78 -20.22 -8.08
C LEU A 129 6.75 -20.39 -9.26
N ASP A 130 7.55 -19.37 -9.58
CA ASP A 130 8.57 -19.43 -10.61
C ASP A 130 9.64 -20.49 -10.30
N ASP A 131 10.12 -20.55 -9.05
CA ASP A 131 11.07 -21.58 -8.58
C ASP A 131 10.49 -22.99 -8.70
N LEU A 132 9.21 -23.18 -8.32
CA LEU A 132 8.54 -24.46 -8.42
C LEU A 132 8.38 -24.90 -9.88
N ILE A 133 8.00 -23.98 -10.77
CA ILE A 133 7.90 -24.24 -12.21
C ILE A 133 9.27 -24.60 -12.77
N ALA A 134 10.33 -23.93 -12.35
CA ALA A 134 11.70 -24.23 -12.78
C ALA A 134 12.11 -25.66 -12.40
N VAL A 135 11.83 -26.09 -11.16
CA VAL A 135 12.09 -27.47 -10.72
C VAL A 135 11.31 -28.49 -11.55
N ILE A 136 10.01 -28.27 -11.78
CA ILE A 136 9.18 -29.18 -12.58
C ILE A 136 9.68 -29.21 -14.04
N ALA A 137 9.97 -28.06 -14.63
CA ALA A 137 10.43 -27.97 -16.01
C ALA A 137 11.81 -28.62 -16.23
N ASP A 138 12.69 -28.57 -15.22
CA ASP A 138 14.01 -29.21 -15.28
C ASP A 138 13.92 -30.75 -15.15
N THR A 139 12.84 -31.30 -14.58
CA THR A 139 12.59 -32.75 -14.58
C THR A 139 12.30 -33.35 -15.97
N GLY A 140 12.16 -32.52 -17.02
CA GLY A 140 11.92 -32.93 -18.40
C GLY A 140 13.16 -33.14 -19.27
N ARG A 141 14.37 -32.85 -18.77
CA ARG A 141 15.61 -33.22 -19.49
C ARG A 141 15.99 -34.67 -19.14
N PRO A 142 16.13 -35.59 -20.11
CA PRO A 142 16.74 -36.88 -19.86
C PRO A 142 18.24 -36.68 -19.61
N GLY A 143 18.57 -36.31 -18.39
CA GLY A 143 19.93 -36.19 -17.87
C GLY A 143 20.11 -37.13 -16.69
N GLY A 144 20.43 -38.39 -16.98
CA GLY A 144 21.17 -39.27 -16.08
C GLY A 144 20.52 -39.58 -14.74
N VAL A 145 19.63 -40.57 -14.73
CA VAL A 145 19.36 -41.43 -13.57
C VAL A 145 20.69 -42.01 -13.10
N TYR A 146 21.17 -41.59 -11.92
CA TYR A 146 22.32 -42.17 -11.20
C TYR A 146 23.53 -42.54 -12.09
N ASP A 147 24.37 -41.57 -12.44
CA ASP A 147 25.75 -41.89 -12.83
C ASP A 147 26.71 -41.40 -11.74
N ASN A 148 27.34 -42.38 -11.10
CA ASN A 148 28.49 -42.19 -10.24
C ASN A 148 29.68 -41.80 -11.13
N GLY A 149 29.99 -40.52 -11.23
CA GLY A 149 31.00 -40.07 -12.20
C GLY A 149 31.60 -38.71 -11.92
N ASP A 150 32.44 -38.67 -10.90
CA ASP A 150 33.61 -37.81 -10.75
C ASP A 150 33.46 -36.35 -10.26
N PHE A 151 34.16 -36.12 -9.15
CA PHE A 151 34.33 -34.85 -8.48
C PHE A 151 35.56 -34.14 -9.06
N SER A 152 35.37 -33.00 -9.72
CA SER A 152 36.36 -31.91 -9.72
C SER A 152 35.65 -30.57 -9.89
N GLY A 153 35.80 -29.56 -9.06
CA GLY A 153 36.45 -29.43 -7.77
C GLY A 153 36.27 -27.97 -7.34
N ASN A 154 35.77 -27.72 -6.13
CA ASN A 154 36.30 -26.65 -5.30
C ASN A 154 35.90 -26.82 -3.84
N LYS A 155 36.90 -26.69 -2.96
CA LYS A 155 36.79 -26.87 -1.51
C LYS A 155 36.03 -25.70 -0.88
N GLY A 156 34.94 -26.01 -0.20
CA GLY A 156 34.31 -25.16 0.80
C GLY A 156 33.54 -26.06 1.76
N GLN A 157 34.09 -26.28 2.96
CA GLN A 157 33.50 -27.15 3.97
C GLN A 157 32.08 -26.73 4.33
N VAL A 158 31.12 -27.63 4.18
CA VAL A 158 29.84 -27.55 4.90
C VAL A 158 29.69 -28.86 5.66
N ASN A 159 29.97 -28.81 6.97
CA ASN A 159 29.66 -29.90 7.89
C ASN A 159 28.15 -29.97 8.07
N LEU A 160 27.46 -30.71 7.21
CA LEU A 160 26.09 -31.15 7.45
C LEU A 160 26.14 -32.50 8.18
N LEU A 161 26.25 -32.44 9.50
CA LEU A 161 25.95 -33.58 10.37
C LEU A 161 24.44 -33.77 10.39
N LEU A 162 23.94 -34.58 9.47
CA LEU A 162 22.64 -35.24 9.57
C LEU A 162 22.79 -36.41 10.54
N HIS A 163 22.36 -36.22 11.79
CA HIS A 163 22.03 -37.36 12.66
C HIS A 163 20.54 -37.68 12.55
N ARG A 164 20.35 -38.85 11.93
CA ARG A 164 19.17 -39.68 11.70
C ARG A 164 18.44 -40.03 13.01
N GLU A 165 17.12 -39.89 13.01
CA GLU A 165 16.21 -40.54 13.97
C GLU A 165 16.28 -42.07 13.84
N VAL A 166 16.43 -42.78 14.98
CA VAL A 166 15.48 -43.77 15.54
C VAL A 166 15.71 -43.84 17.05
#